data_AF-A0A3M1PX28-F1
#
_entry.id   AF-A0A3M1PX28-F1
#
_cell.length_a   1.000
_cell.length_b   1.000
_cell.length_c   1.000
_cell.angle_alpha   90.00
_cell.angle_beta   90.00
_cell.angle_gamma   90.00
#
_symmetry.space_group_name_H-M   'P 1'
#
loop_
_entity.id
_entity.type
_entity.pdbx_description
1 polymer ?
#
loop_
_entity_poly.entity_id
_entity_poly.type
_entity_poly.pdbx_seq_one_letter_code
_entity_poly.pdbx_strand_id
1 'polypeptide(L)'
;MASQGESAWRLLGLSFLAGAIVDLAFGVTILFAAEQAAPLLRLTLPHPPVYLDLDGLFLCALGGLYLLIWRQPRRLAPAAAVATLLRFAGAALFAVGVATGRAEPVFAGFAVLDLAFAAVHLLLLRAAAGGLVAALAPWPEVDRRSGERL
;
A
#
# COMPACT_ATOMS: atom_id res chain seq x y z
N MET A 1 16.76 12.35 22.82
CA MET A 1 16.37 12.83 21.48
C MET A 1 16.46 11.63 20.56
N ALA A 2 15.34 11.11 20.05
CA ALA A 2 15.40 10.08 19.02
C ALA A 2 16.16 10.64 17.81
N SER A 3 17.04 9.85 17.20
CA SER A 3 17.72 10.29 15.98
C SER A 3 16.65 10.60 14.92
N GLN A 4 16.84 11.63 14.09
CA GLN A 4 15.83 12.04 13.09
C GLN A 4 15.35 10.85 12.24
N GLY A 5 16.24 9.88 11.94
CA GLY A 5 15.89 8.65 11.23
C GLY A 5 14.89 7.74 11.96
N GLU A 6 14.95 7.62 13.29
CA GLU A 6 14.01 6.79 14.06
C GLU A 6 12.58 7.33 13.97
N SER A 7 12.43 8.66 14.01
CA SER A 7 11.11 9.29 13.86
C SER A 7 10.52 9.04 12.47
N ALA A 8 11.34 9.08 11.43
CA ALA A 8 10.91 8.81 10.06
C ALA A 8 10.45 7.36 9.87
N TRP A 9 11.16 6.37 10.44
CA TRP A 9 10.74 4.96 10.39
C TRP A 9 9.41 4.73 11.11
N ARG A 10 9.19 5.38 12.25
CA ARG A 10 7.90 5.29 12.98
C ARG A 10 6.75 5.88 12.16
N LEU A 11 6.96 7.07 11.58
CA LEU A 11 5.96 7.71 10.73
C LEU A 11 5.66 6.88 9.48
N LEU A 12 6.69 6.28 8.86
CA LEU A 12 6.52 5.36 7.75
C LEU A 12 5.67 4.15 8.16
N GLY A 13 5.96 3.56 9.33
CA GLY A 13 5.14 2.47 9.85
C GLY A 13 3.67 2.89 10.03
N LEU A 14 3.41 4.05 10.63
CA LEU A 14 2.06 4.55 10.87
C LEU A 14 1.30 4.88 9.59
N SER A 15 1.96 5.38 8.54
CA SER A 15 1.31 5.61 7.25
C SER A 15 0.92 4.30 6.57
N PHE A 16 1.77 3.27 6.65
CA PHE A 16 1.41 1.92 6.20
C PHE A 16 0.28 1.31 7.02
N LEU A 17 0.20 1.57 8.33
CA LEU A 17 -0.95 1.14 9.14
C LEU A 17 -2.25 1.79 8.67
N ALA A 18 -2.24 3.10 8.41
CA ALA A 18 -3.40 3.81 7.87
C ALA A 18 -3.82 3.23 6.50
N GLY A 19 -2.85 3.00 5.61
CA GLY A 19 -3.11 2.32 4.33
C GLY A 19 -3.68 0.91 4.52
N ALA A 20 -3.18 0.14 5.49
CA ALA A 20 -3.67 -1.19 5.79
C ALA A 20 -5.14 -1.19 6.21
N ILE A 21 -5.53 -0.24 7.07
CA ILE A 21 -6.92 -0.09 7.51
C ILE A 21 -7.84 0.20 6.33
N VAL A 22 -7.42 1.10 5.44
CA VAL A 22 -8.18 1.44 4.23
C VAL A 22 -8.32 0.22 3.31
N ASP A 23 -7.22 -0.44 2.96
CA ASP A 23 -7.23 -1.59 2.04
C ASP A 23 -8.04 -2.77 2.62
N LEU A 24 -7.93 -3.04 3.93
CA LEU A 24 -8.74 -4.06 4.59
C LEU A 24 -10.22 -3.69 4.60
N ALA A 25 -10.57 -2.44 4.91
CA ALA A 25 -11.96 -2.00 4.91
C ALA A 25 -12.59 -2.13 3.51
N PHE A 26 -11.87 -1.74 2.46
CA PHE A 26 -12.34 -1.90 1.09
C PHE A 26 -12.40 -3.36 0.67
N GLY A 27 -11.35 -4.14 0.92
CA GLY A 27 -11.31 -5.57 0.57
C GLY A 27 -12.46 -6.34 1.23
N VAL A 28 -12.71 -6.13 2.52
CA VAL A 28 -13.83 -6.73 3.26
C VAL A 28 -15.17 -6.25 2.69
N THR A 29 -15.32 -4.95 2.40
CA THR A 29 -16.56 -4.42 1.80
C THR A 29 -16.84 -5.05 0.44
N ILE A 30 -15.81 -5.23 -0.39
CA ILE A 30 -15.94 -5.87 -1.69
C ILE A 30 -16.39 -7.33 -1.54
N LEU A 31 -15.76 -8.08 -0.64
CA LEU A 31 -16.07 -9.50 -0.44
C LEU A 31 -17.47 -9.78 0.13
N PHE A 32 -18.00 -8.88 0.97
CA PHE A 32 -19.23 -9.16 1.72
C PHE A 32 -20.39 -8.20 1.43
N ALA A 33 -20.13 -7.06 0.81
CA ALA A 33 -21.10 -5.99 0.67
C ALA A 33 -21.14 -5.34 -0.74
N ALA A 34 -20.43 -5.88 -1.73
CA ALA A 34 -20.36 -5.27 -3.07
C ALA A 34 -21.72 -5.19 -3.76
N GLU A 35 -22.53 -6.26 -3.68
CA GLU A 35 -23.87 -6.29 -4.28
C GLU A 35 -24.81 -5.26 -3.66
N GLN A 36 -24.69 -5.02 -2.36
CA GLN A 36 -25.50 -4.03 -1.63
C GLN A 36 -25.00 -2.60 -1.87
N ALA A 37 -23.69 -2.41 -2.04
CA ALA A 37 -23.08 -1.10 -2.30
C ALA A 37 -23.26 -0.63 -3.74
N ALA A 38 -23.27 -1.56 -4.71
CA ALA A 38 -23.38 -1.25 -6.14
C ALA A 38 -24.57 -0.34 -6.50
N PRO A 39 -25.83 -0.62 -6.08
CA PRO A 39 -26.96 0.25 -6.42
C PRO A 39 -26.86 1.64 -5.78
N LEU A 40 -26.27 1.75 -4.58
CA LEU A 40 -26.08 3.03 -3.89
C LEU A 40 -25.11 3.93 -4.65
N LEU A 41 -24.10 3.33 -5.28
CA LEU A 41 -23.07 4.01 -6.07
C LEU A 41 -23.38 4.07 -7.57
N ARG A 42 -24.52 3.50 -7.99
CA ARG A 42 -24.92 3.34 -9.40
C ARG A 42 -23.83 2.64 -10.23
N LEU A 43 -23.19 1.63 -9.64
CA LEU A 43 -22.14 0.85 -10.25
C LEU A 43 -22.70 -0.37 -10.98
N THR A 44 -22.13 -0.65 -12.15
CA THR A 44 -22.31 -1.94 -12.81
C THR A 44 -21.24 -2.88 -12.29
N LEU A 45 -21.63 -4.01 -11.70
CA LEU A 45 -20.67 -5.01 -11.24
C LEU A 45 -20.12 -5.83 -12.41
N PRO A 46 -18.84 -6.20 -12.39
CA PRO A 46 -18.26 -7.03 -13.43
C PRO A 46 -18.90 -8.43 -13.44
N HIS A 47 -19.14 -8.96 -14.64
CA HIS A 47 -19.51 -10.35 -14.84
C HIS A 47 -18.39 -11.08 -15.62
N PRO A 48 -17.87 -12.21 -15.10
CA PRO A 48 -18.27 -12.94 -13.88
C PRO A 48 -17.84 -12.28 -12.55
N PRO A 49 -18.56 -12.55 -11.43
CA PRO A 49 -18.29 -11.93 -10.13
C PRO A 49 -16.94 -12.31 -9.51
N VAL A 50 -16.33 -13.42 -9.95
CA VAL A 50 -15.04 -13.90 -9.45
C VAL A 50 -13.92 -12.85 -9.52
N TYR A 51 -13.95 -11.94 -10.50
CA TYR A 51 -12.95 -10.87 -10.57
C TYR A 51 -13.05 -9.91 -9.39
N LEU A 52 -14.27 -9.61 -8.96
CA LEU A 52 -14.52 -8.74 -7.82
C LEU A 52 -14.10 -9.41 -6.51
N ASP A 53 -14.36 -10.70 -6.37
CA ASP A 53 -13.89 -11.48 -5.22
C ASP A 53 -12.36 -11.53 -5.14
N LEU A 54 -11.70 -11.74 -6.28
CA LEU A 54 -10.23 -11.74 -6.36
C LEU A 54 -9.64 -10.37 -6.01
N ASP A 55 -10.26 -9.28 -6.47
CA ASP A 55 -9.84 -7.93 -6.11
C ASP A 55 -10.03 -7.65 -4.62
N GLY A 56 -11.15 -8.07 -4.04
CA GLY A 56 -11.41 -7.96 -2.60
C GLY A 56 -10.40 -8.75 -1.76
N LEU A 57 -10.10 -9.98 -2.17
CA LEU A 57 -9.07 -10.82 -1.53
C LEU A 57 -7.67 -10.20 -1.68
N PHE A 58 -7.36 -9.67 -2.85
CA PHE A 58 -6.09 -9.01 -3.13
C PHE A 58 -5.88 -7.79 -2.22
N LEU A 59 -6.89 -6.93 -2.07
CA LEU A 59 -6.84 -5.81 -1.13
C LEU A 59 -6.67 -6.26 0.32
N CYS A 60 -7.35 -7.34 0.72
CA CYS A 60 -7.15 -7.91 2.06
C CYS A 60 -5.71 -8.39 2.28
N ALA A 61 -5.13 -9.07 1.28
CA ALA A 61 -3.75 -9.53 1.33
C ALA A 61 -2.74 -8.37 1.36
N LEU A 62 -2.97 -7.31 0.57
CA LEU A 62 -2.17 -6.08 0.62
C LEU A 62 -2.25 -5.41 1.98
N GLY A 63 -3.45 -5.27 2.54
CA GLY A 63 -3.63 -4.75 3.90
C GLY A 63 -2.86 -5.58 4.93
N GLY A 64 -2.89 -6.91 4.82
CA GLY A 64 -2.07 -7.82 5.63
C GLY A 64 -0.56 -7.57 5.48
N LEU A 65 -0.07 -7.41 4.25
CA LEU A 65 1.33 -7.05 3.99
C LEU A 65 1.69 -5.70 4.64
N TYR A 66 0.80 -4.73 4.59
CA TYR A 66 1.04 -3.40 5.17
C TYR A 66 1.07 -3.44 6.70
N LEU A 67 0.28 -4.31 7.33
CA LEU A 67 0.40 -4.57 8.77
C LEU A 67 1.77 -5.16 9.14
N LEU A 68 2.35 -6.02 8.30
CA LEU A 68 3.70 -6.52 8.51
C LEU A 68 4.74 -5.39 8.40
N ILE A 69 4.62 -4.54 7.38
CA ILE A 69 5.49 -3.37 7.19
C ILE A 69 5.37 -2.42 8.39
N TRP A 70 4.15 -2.11 8.85
CA TRP A 70 3.94 -1.28 10.04
C TRP A 70 4.69 -1.80 11.27
N ARG A 71 4.66 -3.13 11.50
CA ARG A 71 5.35 -3.75 12.64
C ARG A 71 6.87 -3.71 12.52
N GLN A 72 7.41 -3.81 11.31
CA GLN A 72 8.85 -3.93 11.06
C GLN A 72 9.32 -3.08 9.87
N PRO A 73 9.11 -1.75 9.86
CA PRO A 73 9.23 -0.93 8.65
C PRO A 73 10.66 -0.89 8.13
N ARG A 74 11.65 -0.93 9.03
CA ARG A 74 13.08 -0.98 8.67
C ARG A 74 13.48 -2.30 8.02
N ARG A 75 13.01 -3.43 8.55
CA ARG A 75 13.34 -4.76 8.02
C ARG A 75 12.63 -5.04 6.70
N LEU A 76 11.44 -4.49 6.53
CA LEU A 76 10.61 -4.64 5.34
C LEU A 76 10.66 -3.41 4.42
N ALA A 77 11.72 -2.61 4.50
CA ALA A 77 11.90 -1.44 3.64
C ALA A 77 11.85 -1.76 2.13
N PRO A 78 12.41 -2.88 1.63
CA PRO A 78 12.24 -3.24 0.22
C PRO A 78 10.78 -3.48 -0.15
N ALA A 79 10.02 -4.18 0.70
CA ALA A 79 8.60 -4.41 0.48
C ALA A 79 7.79 -3.11 0.50
N ALA A 80 8.14 -2.17 1.40
CA ALA A 80 7.55 -0.84 1.45
C ALA A 80 7.82 -0.03 0.16
N ALA A 81 9.05 -0.11 -0.38
CA ALA A 81 9.40 0.54 -1.63
C ALA A 81 8.61 -0.05 -2.82
N VAL A 82 8.52 -1.37 -2.92
CA VAL A 82 7.71 -2.04 -3.97
C VAL A 82 6.23 -1.68 -3.84
N ALA A 83 5.66 -1.73 -2.63
CA ALA A 83 4.28 -1.33 -2.39
C ALA A 83 4.00 0.12 -2.81
N THR A 84 4.94 1.03 -2.52
CA THR A 84 4.86 2.44 -2.91
C THR A 84 4.85 2.60 -4.43
N LEU A 85 5.74 1.89 -5.13
CA LEU A 85 5.80 1.90 -6.60
C LEU A 85 4.53 1.32 -7.23
N LEU A 86 4.01 0.22 -6.68
CA LEU A 86 2.77 -0.38 -7.16
C LEU A 86 1.57 0.55 -7.01
N ARG A 87 1.50 1.34 -5.93
CA ARG A 87 0.44 2.36 -5.78
C ARG A 87 0.52 3.45 -6.85
N PHE A 88 1.71 3.95 -7.17
CA PHE A 88 1.88 4.88 -8.30
C PHE A 88 1.46 4.24 -9.64
N ALA A 89 1.86 2.99 -9.87
CA ALA A 89 1.49 2.26 -11.08
C ALA A 89 -0.03 2.05 -11.17
N GLY A 90 -0.69 1.70 -10.06
CA GLY A 90 -2.14 1.55 -9.98
C GLY A 90 -2.88 2.84 -10.31
N ALA A 91 -2.47 3.97 -9.71
CA ALA A 91 -3.05 5.28 -10.01
C ALA A 91 -2.86 5.69 -11.48
N ALA A 92 -1.69 5.42 -12.06
CA ALA A 92 -1.42 5.69 -13.47
C ALA A 92 -2.27 4.82 -14.41
N LEU A 93 -2.37 3.51 -14.12
CA LEU A 93 -3.23 2.58 -14.86
C LEU A 93 -4.70 2.99 -14.77
N PHE A 94 -5.16 3.42 -13.59
CA PHE A 94 -6.52 3.93 -13.40
C PHE A 94 -6.77 5.18 -14.27
N ALA A 95 -5.85 6.15 -14.27
CA ALA A 95 -5.96 7.35 -15.10
C ALA A 95 -6.06 7.01 -16.60
N VAL A 96 -5.24 6.07 -17.08
CA VAL A 96 -5.34 5.55 -18.46
C VAL A 96 -6.68 4.83 -18.68
N GLY A 97 -7.15 4.07 -17.69
CA GLY A 97 -8.45 3.40 -17.71
C GLY A 97 -9.60 4.39 -17.93
N VAL A 98 -9.64 5.47 -17.14
CA VAL A 98 -10.64 6.54 -17.27
C VAL A 98 -10.54 7.22 -18.64
N ALA A 99 -9.33 7.57 -19.08
CA ALA A 99 -9.11 8.23 -20.37
C ALA A 99 -9.51 7.36 -21.58
N THR A 100 -9.52 6.04 -21.43
CA THR A 100 -9.88 5.08 -22.49
C THR A 100 -11.28 4.48 -22.32
N GLY A 101 -12.07 4.94 -21.34
CA GLY A 101 -13.41 4.42 -21.06
C GLY A 101 -13.43 3.01 -20.47
N ARG A 102 -12.31 2.53 -19.92
CA ARG A 102 -12.16 1.20 -19.30
C ARG A 102 -12.35 1.21 -17.78
N ALA A 103 -12.44 2.38 -17.15
CA ALA A 103 -12.65 2.52 -15.71
C ALA A 103 -13.73 3.55 -15.41
N GLU A 104 -14.52 3.29 -14.36
CA GLU A 104 -15.60 4.18 -13.93
C GLU A 104 -15.04 5.40 -13.16
N PRO A 105 -15.33 6.64 -13.57
CA PRO A 105 -14.80 7.84 -12.93
C PRO A 105 -15.17 8.01 -11.45
N VAL A 106 -16.24 7.35 -10.98
CA VAL A 106 -16.67 7.38 -9.58
C VAL A 106 -15.59 6.85 -8.62
N PHE A 107 -14.67 6.00 -9.11
CA PHE A 107 -13.54 5.49 -8.34
C PHE A 107 -12.32 6.44 -8.30
N ALA A 108 -12.39 7.62 -8.94
CA ALA A 108 -11.28 8.57 -8.95
C ALA A 108 -10.87 9.03 -7.55
N GLY A 109 -11.82 9.11 -6.62
CA GLY A 109 -11.52 9.41 -5.21
C GLY A 109 -10.55 8.41 -4.58
N PHE A 110 -10.70 7.12 -4.89
CA PHE A 110 -9.79 6.07 -4.41
C PHE A 110 -8.42 6.16 -5.08
N ALA A 111 -8.37 6.43 -6.38
CA ALA A 111 -7.09 6.62 -7.07
C ALA A 111 -6.31 7.83 -6.51
N VAL A 112 -6.99 8.92 -6.17
CA VAL A 112 -6.38 10.09 -5.52
C VAL A 112 -5.88 9.74 -4.13
N LEU A 113 -6.67 9.01 -3.34
CA LEU A 113 -6.28 8.55 -2.01
C LEU A 113 -5.03 7.65 -2.07
N ASP A 114 -5.00 6.72 -3.03
CA ASP A 114 -3.85 5.84 -3.25
C ASP A 114 -2.60 6.60 -3.65
N LEU A 115 -2.74 7.60 -4.52
CA LEU A 115 -1.64 8.48 -4.91
C LEU A 115 -1.13 9.32 -3.74
N ALA A 116 -2.02 9.80 -2.87
CA ALA A 116 -1.65 10.52 -1.67
C ALA A 116 -0.85 9.62 -0.70
N PHE A 117 -1.29 8.39 -0.46
CA PHE A 117 -0.52 7.41 0.30
C PHE A 117 0.84 7.11 -0.35
N ALA A 118 0.87 6.91 -1.67
CA ALA A 118 2.12 6.66 -2.40
C ALA A 118 3.12 7.82 -2.24
N ALA A 119 2.64 9.06 -2.33
CA ALA A 119 3.47 10.25 -2.13
C ALA A 119 3.99 10.34 -0.68
N VAL A 120 3.14 10.10 0.32
CA VAL A 120 3.53 10.08 1.73
C VAL A 120 4.56 8.99 2.00
N HIS A 121 4.36 7.77 1.49
CA HIS A 121 5.30 6.66 1.64
C HIS A 121 6.65 6.99 0.99
N LEU A 122 6.65 7.58 -0.21
CA LEU A 122 7.86 7.98 -0.90
C LEU A 122 8.67 9.02 -0.11
N LEU A 123 8.01 10.05 0.41
CA LEU A 123 8.65 11.09 1.22
C LEU A 123 9.24 10.51 2.50
N LEU A 124 8.51 9.63 3.19
CA LEU A 124 8.95 8.99 4.42
C LEU A 124 10.06 7.96 4.17
N LEU A 125 10.00 7.19 3.09
CA LEU A 125 11.09 6.30 2.66
C LEU A 125 12.35 7.09 2.32
N ARG A 126 12.22 8.25 1.66
CA ARG A 126 13.35 9.13 1.38
C ARG A 126 13.98 9.65 2.68
N ALA A 127 13.17 10.08 3.64
CA ALA A 127 13.65 10.54 4.94
C ALA A 127 14.27 9.42 5.79
N ALA A 128 13.74 8.19 5.72
CA ALA A 128 14.14 7.09 6.58
C ALA A 128 15.30 6.24 6.02
N ALA A 129 15.35 6.05 4.70
CA ALA A 129 16.27 5.15 4.00
C ALA A 129 17.12 5.84 2.92
N GLY A 130 16.94 7.14 2.68
CA GLY A 130 17.65 7.88 1.62
C GLY A 130 17.01 7.79 0.24
N GLY A 131 15.93 7.02 0.07
CA GLY A 131 15.14 6.94 -1.17
C GLY A 131 14.71 5.52 -1.52
N LEU A 132 14.00 5.36 -2.66
CA LEU A 132 13.54 4.05 -3.15
C LEU A 132 14.70 3.12 -3.50
N VAL A 133 15.70 3.62 -4.23
CA VAL A 133 16.86 2.81 -4.65
C VAL A 133 17.64 2.28 -3.44
N ALA A 134 17.85 3.13 -2.44
CA ALA A 134 18.52 2.73 -1.21
C ALA A 134 17.69 1.74 -0.39
N ALA A 135 16.36 1.89 -0.36
CA ALA A 135 15.46 0.94 0.30
C ALA A 135 15.41 -0.43 -0.40
N LEU A 136 15.66 -0.49 -1.71
CA LEU A 136 15.71 -1.73 -2.50
C LEU A 136 17.09 -2.39 -2.49
N ALA A 137 18.14 -1.67 -2.08
CA ALA A 137 19.48 -2.23 -2.00
C ALA A 137 19.46 -3.43 -1.03
N PRO A 138 20.22 -4.50 -1.34
CA PRO A 138 20.41 -5.58 -0.38
C PRO A 138 20.94 -4.96 0.90
N TRP A 139 20.18 -5.11 1.99
CA TRP A 139 20.67 -4.62 3.28
C TRP A 139 21.95 -5.39 3.54
N PRO A 140 23.09 -4.72 3.84
CA PRO A 140 24.30 -5.43 4.21
C PRO A 140 23.89 -6.33 5.36
N GLU A 141 23.99 -7.65 5.17
CA GLU A 141 23.62 -8.62 6.20
C GLU A 141 24.30 -8.15 7.47
N VAL A 142 23.51 -7.64 8.42
CA VAL A 142 24.01 -7.25 9.72
C VAL A 142 24.64 -8.52 10.24
N ASP A 143 25.97 -8.54 10.28
CA ASP A 143 26.74 -9.74 10.52
C ASP A 143 26.29 -10.31 11.86
N ARG A 144 25.39 -11.31 11.82
CA ARG A 144 24.80 -11.93 13.02
C ARG A 144 25.88 -12.64 13.85
N ARG A 145 27.14 -12.63 13.39
CA ARG A 145 28.30 -13.23 14.04
C ARG A 145 28.94 -12.34 15.11
N SER A 146 28.54 -11.08 15.29
CA SER A 146 28.91 -10.31 16.49
C SER A 146 28.09 -10.70 17.72
N GLY A 147 27.89 -12.01 17.92
CA GLY A 147 27.60 -12.60 19.22
C GLY A 147 28.80 -12.45 20.15
N GLU A 148 29.18 -11.21 20.45
CA GLU A 148 29.94 -10.90 21.65
C GLU A 148 29.06 -11.23 22.83
N ARG A 149 29.34 -12.41 23.37
CA ARG A 149 28.86 -12.94 24.64
C ARG A 149 29.10 -11.85 25.70
N LEU A 150 28.02 -11.30 26.25
CA LEU A 150 28.01 -10.73 27.59
C LEU A 150 27.87 -11.88 28.59
#